data_AF-A0A7K3HCL9-F1
#
_entry.id   AF-A0A7K3HCL9-F1
#
_cell.length_a   1.000
_cell.length_b   1.000
_cell.length_c   1.000
_cell.angle_alpha   90.00
_cell.angle_beta   90.00
_cell.angle_gamma   90.00
#
_symmetry.space_group_name_H-M   'P 1'
#
loop_
_entity.id
_entity.type
_entity.pdbx_description
1 polymer ?
#
loop_
_entity_poly.entity_id
_entity_poly.type
_entity_poly.pdbx_seq_one_letter_code
_entity_poly.pdbx_strand_id
1 'polypeptide(L)'
;MGYADLRELRTALSTAQDIAFGLDPSAPSAQQAEELVDALRRALSSATSLISEHGATGCAQHPRGAVDPLYGDPEDPLPPGYGKCLLCNDRRRRAGTQHRGRR
;
A
#
# COMPACT_ATOMS: atom_id res chain seq x y z
N MET A 1 -1.76 5.96 12.50
CA MET A 1 -3.18 6.29 12.22
C MET A 1 -4.01 5.03 12.00
N GLY A 2 -3.42 3.83 11.98
CA GLY A 2 -4.07 2.60 11.52
C GLY A 2 -5.23 2.06 12.34
N TYR A 3 -5.40 2.44 13.62
CA TYR A 3 -6.56 1.97 14.38
C TYR A 3 -7.89 2.58 13.87
N ALA A 4 -7.86 3.86 13.50
CA ALA A 4 -9.03 4.52 12.92
C ALA A 4 -9.32 3.98 11.53
N ASP A 5 -8.28 3.82 10.68
CA ASP A 5 -8.41 3.27 9.32
C ASP A 5 -8.89 1.81 9.34
N LEU A 6 -8.42 0.99 10.29
CA LEU A 6 -8.89 -0.39 10.47
C LEU A 6 -10.35 -0.45 10.91
N ARG A 7 -10.77 0.44 11.81
CA ARG A 7 -12.17 0.52 12.24
C ARG A 7 -13.06 0.92 11.07
N GLU A 8 -12.68 1.96 10.33
CA GLU A 8 -13.41 2.44 9.17
C GLU A 8 -13.51 1.38 8.07
N LEU A 9 -12.41 0.67 7.78
CA LEU A 9 -12.40 -0.45 6.85
C LEU A 9 -13.41 -1.53 7.25
N ARG A 10 -13.43 -1.93 8.52
CA ARG A 10 -14.36 -2.96 9.03
C ARG A 10 -15.81 -2.49 8.89
N THR A 11 -16.10 -1.24 9.27
CA THR A 11 -17.45 -0.68 9.15
C THR A 11 -17.91 -0.63 7.70
N ALA A 12 -17.07 -0.12 6.78
CA ALA A 12 -17.40 -0.04 5.36
C ALA A 12 -17.65 -1.42 4.73
N LEU A 13 -16.87 -2.43 5.10
CA LEU A 13 -17.06 -3.81 4.63
C LEU A 13 -18.35 -4.44 5.16
N SER A 14 -18.67 -4.27 6.45
CA SER A 14 -19.94 -4.77 7.00
C SER A 14 -21.13 -4.13 6.30
N THR A 15 -21.11 -2.81 6.08
CA THR A 15 -22.17 -2.12 5.32
C THR A 15 -22.28 -2.63 3.89
N ALA A 16 -21.17 -2.82 3.19
CA ALA A 16 -21.19 -3.37 1.83
C ALA A 16 -21.78 -4.80 1.80
N GLN A 17 -21.42 -5.63 2.78
CA GLN A 17 -21.95 -6.99 2.89
C GLN A 17 -23.46 -7.01 3.17
N ASP A 18 -23.94 -6.15 4.07
CA ASP A 18 -25.37 -6.05 4.39
C ASP A 18 -26.19 -5.62 3.16
N ILE A 19 -25.70 -4.62 2.41
CA ILE A 19 -26.35 -4.17 1.18
C ILE A 19 -26.35 -5.28 0.13
N ALA A 20 -25.20 -5.94 -0.09
CA ALA A 20 -25.07 -7.01 -1.07
C ALA A 20 -25.99 -8.20 -0.76
N PHE A 21 -26.17 -8.54 0.52
CA PHE A 21 -27.08 -9.60 0.94
C PHE A 21 -28.56 -9.21 0.75
N GLY A 22 -28.88 -7.92 0.88
CA GLY A 22 -30.22 -7.37 0.66
C GLY A 22 -30.59 -7.10 -0.79
N LEU A 23 -29.68 -7.34 -1.75
CA LEU A 23 -29.99 -7.19 -3.18
C LEU A 23 -30.95 -8.29 -3.64
N ASP A 24 -32.05 -7.89 -4.28
CA ASP A 24 -32.91 -8.82 -5.00
C ASP A 24 -32.17 -9.32 -6.26
N PRO A 25 -31.88 -10.64 -6.38
CA PRO A 25 -31.19 -11.20 -7.54
C PRO A 25 -31.97 -11.04 -8.85
N SER A 26 -33.29 -10.86 -8.77
CA SER A 26 -34.18 -10.77 -9.92
C SER A 26 -34.45 -9.33 -10.38
N ALA A 27 -34.23 -8.35 -9.49
CA ALA A 27 -34.44 -6.93 -9.78
C ALA A 27 -33.60 -6.03 -8.84
N PRO A 28 -32.27 -5.93 -9.05
CA PRO A 28 -31.43 -5.09 -8.21
C PRO A 28 -31.82 -3.62 -8.35
N SER A 29 -32.08 -2.93 -7.23
CA SER A 29 -32.41 -1.51 -7.27
C SER A 29 -31.16 -0.66 -7.56
N ALA A 30 -31.32 0.35 -8.43
CA ALA A 30 -30.24 1.25 -8.78
C ALA A 30 -29.66 1.97 -7.54
N GLN A 31 -30.53 2.36 -6.61
CA GLN A 31 -30.12 3.01 -5.36
C GLN A 31 -29.26 2.08 -4.49
N GLN A 32 -29.67 0.83 -4.26
CA GLN A 32 -28.86 -0.12 -3.48
C GLN A 32 -27.51 -0.40 -4.16
N ALA A 33 -27.48 -0.44 -5.50
CA ALA A 33 -26.24 -0.60 -6.24
C ALA A 33 -25.29 0.61 -6.05
N GLU A 34 -25.81 1.84 -6.09
CA GLU A 34 -25.03 3.05 -5.82
C GLU A 34 -24.49 3.07 -4.38
N GLU A 35 -25.33 2.77 -3.39
CA GLU A 35 -24.94 2.68 -1.98
C GLU A 35 -23.86 1.61 -1.74
N LEU A 36 -23.96 0.47 -2.44
CA LEU A 36 -22.94 -0.58 -2.41
C LEU A 36 -21.62 -0.09 -2.99
N VAL A 37 -21.63 0.59 -4.13
CA VAL A 37 -20.40 1.16 -4.75
C VAL A 37 -19.73 2.13 -3.79
N ASP A 38 -20.49 2.98 -3.12
CA ASP A 38 -19.93 3.96 -2.19
C ASP A 38 -19.36 3.31 -0.92
N ALA A 39 -19.99 2.25 -0.40
CA ALA A 39 -19.43 1.47 0.70
C ALA A 39 -18.10 0.79 0.30
N LEU A 40 -18.05 0.20 -0.89
CA LEU A 40 -16.83 -0.43 -1.43
C LEU A 40 -15.70 0.57 -1.68
N ARG A 41 -16.02 1.77 -2.18
CA ARG A 41 -15.02 2.85 -2.35
C ARG A 41 -14.43 3.30 -1.02
N ARG A 42 -15.26 3.44 0.02
CA ARG A 42 -14.79 3.76 1.39
C ARG A 42 -13.89 2.66 1.95
N ALA A 43 -14.26 1.39 1.77
CA ALA A 43 -13.43 0.25 2.16
C ALA A 43 -12.07 0.27 1.44
N LEU A 44 -12.07 0.48 0.11
CA LEU A 44 -10.85 0.56 -0.69
C LEU A 44 -9.94 1.70 -0.24
N SER A 45 -10.50 2.89 0.01
CA SER A 45 -9.75 4.04 0.51
C SER A 45 -9.09 3.74 1.86
N SER A 46 -9.85 3.18 2.81
CA SER A 46 -9.32 2.82 4.13
C SER A 46 -8.23 1.76 4.06
N ALA A 47 -8.40 0.73 3.22
CA ALA A 47 -7.38 -0.28 2.98
C ALA A 47 -6.11 0.31 2.35
N THR A 48 -6.25 1.28 1.44
CA THR A 48 -5.10 1.98 0.81
C THR A 48 -4.34 2.83 1.81
N SER A 49 -5.02 3.43 2.78
CA SER A 49 -4.36 4.17 3.88
C SER A 49 -3.50 3.24 4.75
N LEU A 50 -3.92 1.99 4.97
CA LEU A 50 -3.13 0.98 5.70
C LEU A 50 -1.85 0.56 4.92
N ILE A 51 -1.91 0.55 3.59
CA ILE A 51 -0.71 0.36 2.74
C ILE A 51 0.23 1.57 2.89
N SER A 52 -0.35 2.77 2.95
CA SER A 52 0.40 4.02 3.11
C SER A 52 1.09 4.13 4.49
N GLU A 53 0.66 3.36 5.50
CA GLU A 53 1.39 3.22 6.76
C GLU A 53 2.74 2.50 6.60
N HIS A 54 2.89 1.61 5.61
CA HIS A 54 4.16 1.00 5.20
C HIS A 54 4.90 1.83 4.14
N GLY A 55 4.17 2.76 3.52
CA GLY A 55 4.61 3.79 2.59
C GLY A 55 5.24 3.29 1.28
N ALA A 56 5.50 4.20 0.34
CA ALA A 56 5.86 3.88 -1.04
C ALA A 56 7.11 2.99 -1.18
N THR A 57 7.99 3.00 -0.18
CA THR A 57 9.23 2.21 -0.18
C THR A 57 9.11 0.83 0.45
N GLY A 58 8.01 0.54 1.15
CA GLY A 58 7.85 -0.70 1.94
C GLY A 58 8.90 -0.87 3.05
N CYS A 59 9.60 0.19 3.45
CA CYS A 59 10.63 0.14 4.49
C CYS A 59 10.07 0.62 5.83
N ALA A 60 10.20 -0.19 6.88
CA ALA A 60 9.78 0.19 8.23
C ALA A 60 10.50 1.43 8.78
N GLN A 61 11.75 1.69 8.36
CA GLN A 61 12.50 2.88 8.77
C GLN A 61 12.16 4.14 7.97
N HIS A 62 11.78 3.99 6.70
CA HIS A 62 11.54 5.12 5.80
C HIS A 62 10.29 4.90 4.94
N PRO A 63 9.10 4.76 5.55
CA PRO A 63 7.88 4.43 4.81
C PRO A 63 7.61 5.46 3.71
N ARG A 64 7.76 6.76 4.01
CA ARG A 64 7.61 7.87 3.04
C ARG A 64 8.91 8.29 2.35
N GLY A 65 9.94 7.44 2.37
CA GLY A 65 11.19 7.73 1.65
C GLY A 65 11.00 7.76 0.13
N ALA A 66 12.01 8.23 -0.60
CA ALA A 66 12.03 8.10 -2.05
C ALA A 66 12.18 6.63 -2.46
N VAL A 67 11.48 6.23 -3.52
CA VAL A 67 11.68 4.93 -4.17
C VAL A 67 12.96 4.98 -5.00
N ASP A 68 13.78 3.93 -4.93
CA ASP A 68 15.02 3.83 -5.71
C ASP A 68 14.67 3.66 -7.20
N PRO A 69 15.14 4.55 -8.09
CA PRO A 69 14.84 4.47 -9.53
C PRO A 69 15.30 3.16 -10.18
N LEU A 70 16.34 2.52 -9.65
CA LEU A 70 16.86 1.24 -10.17
C LEU A 70 15.99 0.04 -9.74
N TYR A 71 14.99 0.25 -8.88
CA TYR A 71 14.11 -0.84 -8.46
C TYR A 71 13.16 -1.24 -9.60
N GLY A 72 13.40 -2.42 -10.17
CA GLY A 72 12.63 -2.95 -11.30
C GLY A 72 13.12 -2.46 -12.66
N ASP A 73 14.29 -1.79 -12.71
CA ASP A 73 14.97 -1.49 -13.97
C ASP A 73 15.58 -2.79 -14.54
N PRO A 74 15.19 -3.21 -15.76
CA PRO A 74 15.71 -4.43 -16.37
C PRO A 74 17.13 -4.28 -16.93
N GLU A 75 17.56 -3.05 -17.25
CA GLU A 75 18.86 -2.75 -17.84
C GLU A 75 19.93 -2.53 -16.75
N ASP A 76 19.54 -1.92 -15.61
CA ASP A 76 20.40 -1.74 -14.43
C ASP A 76 19.70 -2.17 -13.13
N PRO A 77 19.50 -3.47 -12.91
CA PRO A 77 18.76 -3.96 -11.77
C PRO A 77 19.54 -3.77 -10.47
N LEU A 78 18.81 -3.44 -9.41
CA LEU A 78 19.38 -3.41 -8.07
C LEU A 78 20.03 -4.76 -7.68
N PRO A 79 21.17 -4.74 -6.98
CA PRO A 79 21.82 -5.96 -6.53
C PRO A 79 20.92 -6.79 -5.59
N PRO A 80 21.15 -8.11 -5.48
CA PRO A 80 20.39 -8.96 -4.58
C PRO A 80 20.35 -8.43 -3.14
N GLY A 81 19.16 -8.44 -2.54
CA GLY A 81 18.90 -7.98 -1.18
C GLY A 81 18.71 -6.46 -1.02
N TYR A 82 18.82 -5.66 -2.10
CA TYR A 82 18.39 -4.26 -2.11
C TYR A 82 16.87 -4.17 -2.29
N GLY A 83 16.26 -3.16 -1.67
CA GLY A 83 14.80 -2.98 -1.66
C GLY A 83 14.38 -1.74 -2.44
N LYS A 84 13.11 -1.35 -2.33
CA LYS A 84 12.57 -0.13 -2.96
C LYS A 84 13.07 1.17 -2.31
N CYS A 85 13.60 1.13 -1.09
CA CYS A 85 13.94 2.34 -0.34
C CYS A 85 15.30 2.93 -0.75
N LEU A 86 15.29 4.08 -1.43
CA LEU A 86 16.51 4.77 -1.87
C LEU A 86 17.44 5.10 -0.70
N LEU A 87 16.90 5.57 0.44
CA LEU A 87 17.70 5.95 1.61
C LEU A 87 18.46 4.76 2.23
N CYS A 88 17.80 3.59 2.31
CA CYS A 88 18.44 2.37 2.81
C CYS A 88 19.49 1.84 1.83
N ASN A 89 19.17 1.89 0.53
CA ASN A 89 20.09 1.48 -0.52
C ASN A 89 21.33 2.38 -0.57
N ASP A 90 21.16 3.70 -0.48
CA ASP A 90 22.27 4.67 -0.43
C ASP A 90 23.15 4.48 0.80
N ARG A 91 22.57 4.23 1.97
CA ARG A 91 23.34 3.87 3.18
C ARG A 91 24.22 2.64 2.91
N ARG A 92 23.69 1.62 2.24
CA ARG A 92 24.43 0.40 1.88
C ARG A 92 25.52 0.65 0.83
N ARG A 93 25.24 1.45 -0.20
CA ARG A 93 26.22 1.87 -1.23
C ARG A 93 27.42 2.58 -0.58
N ARG A 94 27.16 3.50 0.36
CA ARG A 94 28.20 4.21 1.13
C ARG A 94 29.01 3.28 2.03
N ALA A 95 28.37 2.32 2.70
CA ALA A 95 29.08 1.33 3.50
C ALA A 95 30.01 0.43 2.66
N GLY A 96 29.56 0.01 1.47
CA GLY A 96 30.36 -0.82 0.55
C GLY A 96 31.56 -0.09 -0.06
N THR A 97 31.44 1.21 -0.35
CA THR A 97 32.55 2.03 -0.88
C THR A 97 33.63 2.29 0.17
N GLN A 98 33.26 2.51 1.43
CA GLN A 98 34.23 2.66 2.53
C GLN A 98 35.07 1.41 2.76
N HIS A 99 34.54 0.21 2.48
CA HIS A 99 35.28 -1.04 2.64
C HIS A 99 36.33 -1.28 1.55
N ARG A 100 36.16 -0.67 0.36
CA ARG A 100 37.13 -0.74 -0.74
C ARG A 100 38.29 0.26 -0.60
N GLY A 101 38.06 1.43 0.00
CA GLY A 101 39.09 2.46 0.19
C GLY A 101 40.05 2.23 1.37
N ARG A 102 39.88 1.15 2.13
CA ARG A 102 40.71 0.80 3.30
C ARG A 102 41.64 -0.40 3.04
N ARG A 103 41.79 -0.79 1.78
CA ARG A 103 42.75 -1.80 1.32
C ARG A 103 43.91 -1.13 0.60
#